data_AF-A0A959ZPM8-F1
#
_entry.id   AF-A0A959ZPM8-F1
#
_cell.length_a   1.000
_cell.length_b   1.000
_cell.length_c   1.000
_cell.angle_alpha   90.00
_cell.angle_beta   90.00
_cell.angle_gamma   90.00
#
_symmetry.space_group_name_H-M   'P 1'
#
loop_
_entity.id
_entity.type
_entity.pdbx_description
1 polymer ?
#
loop_
_entity_poly.entity_id
_entity_poly.type
_entity_poly.pdbx_seq_one_letter_code
_entity_poly.pdbx_strand_id
1 'polypeptide(L)'
;MLKLRRGTVVSAEPLEVEVAGERRRAWADESMVGAVEPGDEVIVNTAAVDLGLGSGGFDIVHVNLTRGLEGGGTPPGVHVMKLNYSSLQHAVDPIEEPVDSDVRPARPIPVVALPLHGHLAPVAWAAGRAAPGGRIGFVQAGGGGLPGSLSRDVAALRERGLIADHVTAGQSYGGEGEAITLVGALHAAAGARGWDGAIVGPGPGILGSETRYGHGGMAALDAAHAALALGLPCIVSPRMSAGDPRPRHLGLSHHTSSVLELLLGGVEVPVPVGLATLWPEGAGDATATIAGATGGLHRASEHVAEIDAYAASGLPTRTMGRDISDDALFFAAPLAAGAALGSRLP
;
A
#
# COMPACT_ATOMS: atom_id res chain seq x y z
N MET A 1 -1.79 -25.43 -9.59
CA MET A 1 -0.37 -25.82 -9.46
C MET A 1 0.49 -24.61 -9.74
N LEU A 2 1.59 -24.40 -8.99
CA LEU A 2 2.54 -23.31 -9.27
C LEU A 2 3.27 -23.58 -10.59
N LYS A 3 3.57 -22.53 -11.38
CA LYS A 3 4.34 -22.64 -12.62
C LYS A 3 5.84 -22.46 -12.33
N LEU A 4 6.44 -23.49 -11.74
CA LEU A 4 7.84 -23.47 -11.33
C LEU A 4 8.76 -23.96 -12.44
N ARG A 5 9.94 -23.34 -12.56
CA ARG A 5 11.01 -23.73 -13.48
C ARG A 5 12.35 -23.68 -12.75
N ARG A 6 13.28 -24.56 -13.14
CA ARG A 6 14.68 -24.45 -12.75
C ARG A 6 15.34 -23.38 -13.63
N GLY A 7 16.19 -22.55 -13.04
CA GLY A 7 16.95 -21.55 -13.75
C GLY A 7 18.31 -21.30 -13.11
N THR A 8 19.13 -20.52 -13.80
CA THR A 8 20.45 -20.08 -13.33
C THR A 8 20.50 -18.55 -13.33
N VAL A 9 20.97 -17.95 -12.25
CA VAL A 9 21.13 -16.50 -12.17
C VAL A 9 22.23 -16.04 -13.12
N VAL A 10 21.92 -15.05 -13.96
CA VAL A 10 22.83 -14.48 -14.96
C VAL A 10 23.44 -13.16 -14.47
N SER A 11 22.64 -12.34 -13.80
CA SER A 11 23.00 -11.04 -13.23
C SER A 11 22.17 -10.79 -11.98
N ALA A 12 22.72 -10.07 -10.99
CA ALA A 12 22.01 -9.71 -9.75
C ALA A 12 21.34 -8.33 -9.82
N GLU A 13 21.88 -7.38 -10.59
CA GLU A 13 21.35 -6.03 -10.74
C GLU A 13 21.38 -5.53 -12.20
N PRO A 14 20.22 -5.41 -12.87
CA PRO A 14 18.93 -5.99 -12.46
C PRO A 14 19.00 -7.52 -12.42
N LEU A 15 18.20 -8.15 -11.55
CA LEU A 15 18.17 -9.60 -11.44
C LEU A 15 17.61 -10.25 -12.72
N GLU A 16 18.43 -11.06 -13.38
CA GLU A 16 18.03 -11.88 -14.53
C GLU A 16 18.37 -13.35 -14.29
N VAL A 17 17.46 -14.23 -14.72
CA VAL A 17 17.61 -15.68 -14.66
C VAL A 17 17.49 -16.27 -16.06
N GLU A 18 18.33 -17.25 -16.37
CA GLU A 18 18.18 -18.08 -17.56
C GLU A 18 17.27 -19.26 -17.23
N VAL A 19 16.15 -19.37 -17.95
CA VAL A 19 15.18 -20.46 -17.83
C VAL A 19 14.94 -21.04 -19.21
N ALA A 20 15.25 -22.32 -19.40
CA ALA A 20 15.10 -23.01 -20.69
C ALA A 20 15.78 -22.28 -21.88
N GLY A 21 16.93 -21.64 -21.63
CA GLY A 21 17.68 -20.89 -22.65
C GLY A 21 17.20 -19.46 -22.91
N GLU A 22 16.15 -19.01 -22.21
CA GLU A 22 15.67 -17.62 -22.28
C GLU A 22 16.11 -16.83 -21.05
N ARG A 23 16.63 -15.61 -21.27
CA ARG A 23 16.89 -14.66 -20.18
C ARG A 23 15.60 -13.95 -19.80
N ARG A 24 15.29 -13.97 -18.51
CA ARG A 24 14.04 -13.46 -17.96
C ARG A 24 14.35 -12.56 -16.77
N ARG A 25 13.69 -11.40 -16.71
CA ARG A 25 13.75 -10.53 -15.53
C ARG A 25 13.12 -11.27 -14.36
N ALA A 26 13.78 -11.24 -13.21
CA ALA A 26 13.29 -11.84 -12.00
C ALA A 26 13.41 -10.89 -10.81
N TRP A 27 12.77 -11.27 -9.72
CA TRP A 27 12.91 -10.64 -8.42
C TRP A 27 13.03 -11.72 -7.34
N ALA A 28 13.85 -11.46 -6.33
CA ALA A 28 14.06 -12.32 -5.19
C ALA A 28 13.93 -11.50 -3.90
N ASP A 29 13.21 -12.07 -2.93
CA ASP A 29 13.27 -11.58 -1.57
C ASP A 29 14.46 -12.25 -0.87
N GLU A 30 15.63 -11.60 -0.86
CA GLU A 30 16.82 -12.20 -0.27
C GLU A 30 16.69 -12.47 1.24
N SER A 31 15.73 -11.81 1.92
CA SER A 31 15.41 -12.13 3.32
C SER A 31 14.74 -13.51 3.47
N MET A 32 14.13 -14.01 2.39
CA MET A 32 13.42 -15.29 2.34
C MET A 32 14.21 -16.39 1.62
N VAL A 33 14.93 -16.04 0.55
CA VAL A 33 15.61 -17.02 -0.31
C VAL A 33 17.14 -16.98 -0.18
N GLY A 34 17.68 -16.15 0.71
CA GLY A 34 19.11 -15.90 0.85
C GLY A 34 19.65 -15.01 -0.28
N ALA A 35 20.94 -14.67 -0.19
CA ALA A 35 21.63 -13.88 -1.21
C ALA A 35 21.53 -14.52 -2.60
N VAL A 36 21.43 -13.69 -3.64
CA VAL A 36 21.30 -14.15 -5.04
C VAL A 36 22.46 -13.62 -5.88
N GLU A 37 23.34 -14.50 -6.32
CA GLU A 37 24.55 -14.15 -7.08
C GLU A 37 24.59 -14.83 -8.46
N PRO A 38 25.27 -14.26 -9.46
CA PRO A 38 25.48 -14.92 -10.75
C PRO A 38 26.05 -16.34 -10.60
N GLY A 39 25.46 -17.28 -11.34
CA GLY A 39 25.78 -18.71 -11.26
C GLY A 39 24.95 -19.50 -10.25
N ASP A 40 24.13 -18.84 -9.41
CA ASP A 40 23.20 -19.53 -8.52
C ASP A 40 22.17 -20.35 -9.27
N GLU A 41 21.88 -21.53 -8.74
CA GLU A 41 20.78 -22.36 -9.18
C GLU A 41 19.52 -22.00 -8.39
N VAL A 42 18.44 -21.69 -9.10
CA VAL A 42 17.19 -21.22 -8.50
C VAL A 42 15.98 -21.97 -9.04
N ILE A 43 14.92 -22.05 -8.24
CA ILE A 43 13.57 -22.34 -8.72
C ILE A 43 12.82 -21.01 -8.83
N VAL A 44 12.20 -20.77 -9.99
CA VAL A 44 11.51 -19.53 -10.33
C VAL A 44 10.05 -19.79 -10.67
N ASN A 45 9.15 -18.94 -10.19
CA ASN A 45 7.75 -18.92 -10.60
C ASN A 45 7.57 -17.97 -11.79
N THR A 46 7.18 -18.51 -12.94
CA THR A 46 7.14 -17.75 -14.21
C THR A 46 5.76 -17.20 -14.58
N ALA A 47 4.75 -17.42 -13.71
CA ALA A 47 3.36 -17.16 -14.08
C ALA A 47 3.06 -15.69 -14.38
N ALA A 48 3.67 -14.75 -13.64
CA ALA A 48 3.35 -13.32 -13.74
C ALA A 48 3.74 -12.73 -15.10
N VAL A 49 4.95 -13.04 -15.58
CA VAL A 49 5.44 -12.60 -16.90
C VAL A 49 4.64 -13.25 -18.01
N ASP A 50 4.34 -14.55 -17.90
CA ASP A 50 3.59 -15.28 -18.93
C ASP A 50 2.14 -14.79 -19.06
N LEU A 51 1.55 -14.26 -17.99
CA LEU A 51 0.23 -13.61 -17.98
C LEU A 51 0.28 -12.13 -18.37
N GLY A 52 1.47 -11.54 -18.57
CA GLY A 52 1.63 -10.13 -18.90
C GLY A 52 1.13 -9.19 -17.80
N LEU A 53 1.25 -9.57 -16.52
CA LEU A 53 0.77 -8.74 -15.41
C LEU A 53 1.60 -7.45 -15.32
N GLY A 54 0.94 -6.28 -15.40
CA GLY A 54 1.62 -4.99 -15.53
C GLY A 54 2.63 -4.66 -14.41
N SER A 55 2.23 -4.76 -13.15
CA SER A 55 3.13 -4.56 -11.99
C SER A 55 4.01 -5.77 -11.68
N GLY A 56 3.74 -6.93 -12.31
CA GLY A 56 4.44 -8.20 -12.13
C GLY A 56 5.32 -8.56 -13.33
N GLY A 57 5.97 -7.57 -13.94
CA GLY A 57 6.85 -7.73 -15.11
C GLY A 57 8.18 -8.43 -14.83
N PHE A 58 8.18 -9.37 -13.87
CA PHE A 58 9.32 -10.17 -13.45
C PHE A 58 8.83 -11.51 -12.89
N ASP A 59 9.62 -12.55 -13.13
CA ASP A 59 9.44 -13.85 -12.48
C ASP A 59 9.86 -13.76 -11.00
N ILE A 60 9.30 -14.62 -10.14
CA ILE A 60 9.60 -14.59 -8.70
C ILE A 60 10.49 -15.77 -8.33
N VAL A 61 11.67 -15.51 -7.79
CA VAL A 61 12.52 -16.57 -7.22
C VAL A 61 11.79 -17.20 -6.04
N HIS A 62 11.52 -18.51 -6.16
CA HIS A 62 10.82 -19.29 -5.15
C HIS A 62 11.78 -19.85 -4.11
N VAL A 63 12.96 -20.30 -4.54
CA VAL A 63 14.04 -20.76 -3.66
C VAL A 63 15.38 -20.67 -4.40
N ASN A 64 16.45 -20.29 -3.68
CA ASN A 64 17.83 -20.43 -4.14
C ASN A 64 18.40 -21.76 -3.63
N LEU A 65 18.72 -22.68 -4.55
CA LEU A 65 19.21 -24.02 -4.24
C LEU A 65 20.71 -24.06 -3.91
N THR A 66 21.45 -23.01 -4.26
CA THR A 66 22.90 -22.93 -4.03
C THR A 66 23.22 -22.29 -2.68
N ARG A 67 22.53 -21.20 -2.31
CA ARG A 67 22.82 -20.42 -1.09
C ARG A 67 21.65 -20.29 -0.11
N GLY A 68 20.42 -20.58 -0.56
CA GLY A 68 19.20 -20.32 0.22
C GLY A 68 18.79 -21.43 1.19
N LEU A 69 19.36 -22.63 1.07
CA LEU A 69 18.91 -23.81 1.84
C LEU A 69 19.52 -23.93 3.24
N GLU A 70 20.54 -23.13 3.53
CA GLU A 70 21.24 -23.12 4.83
C GLU A 70 20.79 -21.96 5.73
N GLY A 71 19.88 -21.11 5.24
CA GLY A 71 19.42 -19.90 5.93
C GLY A 71 18.34 -20.15 6.99
N GLY A 72 18.21 -19.18 7.91
CA GLY A 72 17.03 -18.97 8.76
C GLY A 72 16.87 -19.92 9.94
N GLY A 73 17.46 -19.57 11.09
CA GLY A 73 17.03 -20.14 12.36
C GLY A 73 15.70 -19.52 12.79
N THR A 74 14.76 -20.31 13.30
CA THR A 74 13.61 -19.74 14.02
C THR A 74 14.11 -19.09 15.31
N PRO A 75 13.90 -17.78 15.53
CA PRO A 75 14.34 -17.15 16.77
C PRO A 75 13.70 -17.83 17.99
N PRO A 76 14.44 -18.09 19.08
CA PRO A 76 13.88 -18.68 20.28
C PRO A 76 12.69 -17.86 20.82
N GLY A 77 11.60 -18.53 21.19
CA GLY A 77 10.41 -17.90 21.76
C GLY A 77 9.39 -17.39 20.75
N VAL A 78 9.73 -17.32 19.46
CA VAL A 78 8.77 -16.94 18.41
C VAL A 78 7.90 -18.14 18.05
N HIS A 79 6.57 -17.94 18.07
CA HIS A 79 5.57 -18.99 17.85
C HIS A 79 4.48 -18.59 16.83
N VAL A 80 4.65 -17.45 16.16
CA VAL A 80 3.73 -16.93 15.15
C VAL A 80 4.40 -16.97 13.78
N MET A 81 3.60 -17.19 12.74
CA MET A 81 4.06 -17.22 11.36
C MET A 81 3.23 -16.31 10.48
N LYS A 82 3.86 -15.71 9.47
CA LYS A 82 3.16 -15.18 8.30
C LYS A 82 3.22 -16.15 7.13
N LEU A 83 2.27 -15.98 6.21
CA LEU A 83 2.02 -16.91 5.12
C LEU A 83 1.83 -18.34 5.66
N ASN A 84 1.17 -18.45 6.82
CA ASN A 84 1.06 -19.67 7.60
C ASN A 84 0.48 -20.82 6.77
N TYR A 85 1.15 -21.99 6.83
CA TYR A 85 0.82 -23.20 6.08
C TYR A 85 1.02 -23.12 4.55
N SER A 86 1.68 -22.06 4.06
CA SER A 86 2.24 -22.03 2.70
C SER A 86 3.70 -22.50 2.69
N SER A 87 4.25 -22.80 1.51
CA SER A 87 5.68 -23.11 1.38
C SER A 87 6.61 -21.91 1.64
N LEU A 88 6.05 -20.70 1.80
CA LEU A 88 6.77 -19.47 2.10
C LEU A 88 6.57 -19.00 3.55
N GLN A 89 6.02 -19.85 4.41
CA GLN A 89 5.82 -19.49 5.81
C GLN A 89 7.15 -19.18 6.50
N HIS A 90 7.15 -18.16 7.34
CA HIS A 90 8.31 -17.78 8.15
C HIS A 90 7.85 -17.23 9.49
N ALA A 91 8.71 -17.38 10.50
CA ALA A 91 8.45 -16.94 11.86
C ALA A 91 8.49 -15.41 11.94
N VAL A 92 7.54 -14.82 12.68
CA VAL A 92 7.49 -13.38 12.96
C VAL A 92 7.16 -13.14 14.44
N ASP A 93 7.70 -12.07 15.00
CA ASP A 93 7.34 -11.61 16.34
C ASP A 93 6.21 -10.57 16.23
N PRO A 94 4.97 -10.90 16.69
CA PRO A 94 3.82 -10.03 16.50
C PRO A 94 3.90 -8.78 17.36
N ILE A 95 3.55 -7.62 16.79
CA ILE A 95 3.53 -6.34 17.52
C ILE A 95 2.25 -6.09 18.33
N GLU A 96 1.29 -7.01 18.29
CA GLU A 96 0.02 -6.91 19.00
C GLU A 96 0.21 -6.66 20.52
N GLU A 97 -0.63 -5.79 21.08
CA GLU A 97 -0.68 -5.55 22.52
C GLU A 97 -1.23 -6.79 23.28
N PRO A 98 -0.88 -6.96 24.57
CA PRO A 98 -1.38 -8.06 25.40
C PRO A 98 -2.91 -8.17 25.45
N VAL A 99 -3.43 -9.38 25.68
CA VAL A 99 -4.88 -9.70 25.68
C VAL A 99 -5.70 -8.91 26.72
N ASP A 100 -5.06 -8.46 27.81
CA ASP A 100 -5.64 -7.66 28.88
C ASP A 100 -5.52 -6.15 28.66
N SER A 101 -5.02 -5.73 27.49
CA SER A 101 -5.00 -4.32 27.08
C SER A 101 -6.41 -3.77 26.84
N ASP A 102 -6.56 -2.47 26.98
CA ASP A 102 -7.82 -1.79 26.70
C ASP A 102 -8.27 -2.02 25.25
N VAL A 103 -9.58 -2.24 25.06
CA VAL A 103 -10.18 -2.50 23.74
C VAL A 103 -9.88 -1.38 22.73
N ARG A 104 -9.76 -0.14 23.21
CA ARG A 104 -9.45 1.04 22.38
C ARG A 104 -8.19 1.71 22.90
N PRO A 105 -7.34 2.22 22.01
CA PRO A 105 -6.15 2.97 22.43
C PRO A 105 -6.57 4.23 23.18
N ALA A 106 -5.79 4.60 24.21
CA ALA A 106 -6.06 5.79 25.03
C ALA A 106 -6.03 7.09 24.23
N ARG A 107 -5.23 7.13 23.14
CA ARG A 107 -5.14 8.28 22.24
C ARG A 107 -5.71 7.94 20.86
N PRO A 108 -6.79 8.60 20.42
CA PRO A 108 -7.27 8.43 19.06
C PRO A 108 -6.35 9.15 18.08
N ILE A 109 -5.76 8.41 17.16
CA ILE A 109 -4.93 8.94 16.07
C ILE A 109 -5.72 8.90 14.75
N PRO A 110 -5.61 9.91 13.87
CA PRO A 110 -6.20 9.86 12.54
C PRO A 110 -5.58 8.75 11.67
N VAL A 111 -6.44 8.06 10.92
CA VAL A 111 -6.07 6.97 10.00
C VAL A 111 -6.50 7.32 8.58
N VAL A 112 -5.57 7.29 7.61
CA VAL A 112 -5.86 7.41 6.17
C VAL A 112 -5.86 6.04 5.51
N ALA A 113 -7.00 5.60 4.98
CA ALA A 113 -7.12 4.40 4.16
C ALA A 113 -6.82 4.71 2.68
N LEU A 114 -5.87 3.99 2.09
CA LEU A 114 -5.44 4.14 0.71
C LEU A 114 -6.02 3.03 -0.18
N PRO A 115 -6.59 3.36 -1.35
CA PRO A 115 -7.05 2.37 -2.32
C PRO A 115 -5.91 1.82 -3.19
N LEU A 116 -4.74 2.47 -3.19
CA LEU A 116 -3.58 2.15 -4.04
C LEU A 116 -2.28 2.46 -3.30
N HIS A 117 -1.24 1.65 -3.54
CA HIS A 117 0.10 1.92 -2.99
C HIS A 117 0.68 3.26 -3.48
N GLY A 118 0.41 3.64 -4.75
CA GLY A 118 0.87 4.91 -5.32
C GLY A 118 0.29 6.17 -4.67
N HIS A 119 -0.68 6.05 -3.75
CA HIS A 119 -1.14 7.18 -2.94
C HIS A 119 -0.25 7.43 -1.70
N LEU A 120 0.62 6.49 -1.33
CA LEU A 120 1.42 6.57 -0.10
C LEU A 120 2.33 7.80 -0.09
N ALA A 121 3.14 7.97 -1.13
CA ALA A 121 4.07 9.09 -1.25
C ALA A 121 3.38 10.47 -1.20
N PRO A 122 2.32 10.76 -2.00
CA PRO A 122 1.64 12.05 -1.92
C PRO A 122 0.96 12.29 -0.57
N VAL A 123 0.31 11.28 0.04
CA VAL A 123 -0.29 11.43 1.37
C VAL A 123 0.77 11.74 2.43
N ALA A 124 1.84 10.96 2.49
CA ALA A 124 2.90 11.14 3.48
C ALA A 124 3.61 12.50 3.33
N TRP A 125 3.89 12.91 2.08
CA TRP A 125 4.51 14.20 1.80
C TRP A 125 3.63 15.39 2.23
N ALA A 126 2.34 15.38 1.87
CA ALA A 126 1.44 16.48 2.21
C ALA A 126 1.18 16.54 3.72
N ALA A 127 1.06 15.39 4.39
CA ALA A 127 0.91 15.34 5.83
C ALA A 127 2.16 15.87 6.55
N GLY A 128 3.36 15.46 6.12
CA GLY A 128 4.63 15.95 6.67
C GLY A 128 4.87 17.44 6.44
N ARG A 129 4.35 18.03 5.36
CA ARG A 129 4.36 19.49 5.15
C ARG A 129 3.38 20.22 6.08
N ALA A 130 2.19 19.67 6.27
CA ALA A 130 1.16 20.29 7.09
C ALA A 130 1.47 20.20 8.59
N ALA A 131 2.15 19.14 9.05
CA ALA A 131 2.59 18.97 10.43
C ALA A 131 4.04 18.46 10.49
N PRO A 132 5.04 19.35 10.34
CA PRO A 132 6.44 18.99 10.47
C PRO A 132 6.74 18.39 11.85
N GLY A 133 7.26 17.16 11.89
CA GLY A 133 7.58 16.45 13.13
C GLY A 133 6.49 15.50 13.62
N GLY A 134 5.31 15.47 12.98
CA GLY A 134 4.28 14.47 13.26
C GLY A 134 4.79 13.05 12.98
N ARG A 135 4.65 12.15 13.94
CA ARG A 135 5.14 10.77 13.83
C ARG A 135 4.13 9.89 13.10
N ILE A 136 4.14 9.95 11.77
CA ILE A 136 3.24 9.16 10.91
C ILE A 136 3.87 7.81 10.60
N GLY A 137 3.16 6.70 10.75
CA GLY A 137 3.63 5.39 10.26
C GLY A 137 2.77 4.84 9.13
N PHE A 138 3.32 3.86 8.41
CA PHE A 138 2.61 3.15 7.35
C PHE A 138 2.28 1.71 7.79
N VAL A 139 1.00 1.34 7.72
CA VAL A 139 0.55 -0.05 7.83
C VAL A 139 0.27 -0.58 6.43
N GLN A 140 1.14 -1.47 5.95
CA GLN A 140 0.91 -2.25 4.75
C GLN A 140 -0.10 -3.35 5.03
N ALA A 141 -1.31 -3.15 4.54
CA ALA A 141 -2.38 -4.14 4.53
C ALA A 141 -2.34 -4.99 3.25
N GLY A 142 -3.31 -5.91 3.15
CA GLY A 142 -3.53 -6.72 1.96
C GLY A 142 -3.90 -5.92 0.71
N GLY A 143 -4.24 -6.62 -0.37
CA GLY A 143 -4.58 -6.03 -1.67
C GLY A 143 -3.41 -5.94 -2.66
N GLY A 144 -2.17 -5.87 -2.15
CA GLY A 144 -0.94 -6.12 -2.90
C GLY A 144 -0.20 -7.33 -2.33
N GLY A 145 0.32 -8.20 -3.21
CA GLY A 145 0.95 -9.46 -2.80
C GLY A 145 2.47 -9.41 -2.63
N LEU A 146 3.11 -8.29 -2.96
CA LEU A 146 4.57 -8.17 -2.87
C LEU A 146 4.97 -7.70 -1.46
N PRO A 147 6.11 -8.19 -0.93
CA PRO A 147 6.57 -7.79 0.39
C PRO A 147 6.89 -6.30 0.44
N GLY A 148 6.77 -5.72 1.62
CA GLY A 148 6.99 -4.29 1.80
C GLY A 148 8.43 -3.86 1.55
N SER A 149 9.40 -4.75 1.80
CA SER A 149 10.83 -4.57 1.50
C SER A 149 11.13 -4.27 0.03
N LEU A 150 10.25 -4.67 -0.90
CA LEU A 150 10.38 -4.34 -2.32
C LEU A 150 10.11 -2.86 -2.62
N SER A 151 9.32 -2.18 -1.79
CA SER A 151 8.86 -0.83 -2.11
C SER A 151 9.97 0.21 -1.94
N ARG A 152 10.51 0.68 -3.06
CA ARG A 152 11.39 1.86 -3.09
C ARG A 152 10.72 3.10 -2.52
N ASP A 153 9.40 3.21 -2.65
CA ASP A 153 8.64 4.35 -2.13
C ASP A 153 8.64 4.34 -0.60
N VAL A 154 8.39 3.18 0.02
CA VAL A 154 8.47 3.03 1.48
C VAL A 154 9.89 3.36 1.95
N ALA A 155 10.92 2.78 1.32
CA ALA A 155 12.31 3.04 1.67
C ALA A 155 12.66 4.54 1.59
N ALA A 156 12.30 5.21 0.49
CA ALA A 156 12.56 6.65 0.30
C ALA A 156 11.81 7.53 1.30
N LEU A 157 10.56 7.18 1.66
CA LEU A 157 9.78 7.93 2.65
C LEU A 157 10.33 7.72 4.07
N ARG A 158 10.81 6.50 4.39
CA ARG A 158 11.50 6.20 5.66
C ARG A 158 12.81 6.98 5.78
N GLU A 159 13.66 6.95 4.75
CA GLU A 159 14.95 7.65 4.72
C GLU A 159 14.78 9.17 4.88
N ARG A 160 13.73 9.74 4.27
CA ARG A 160 13.41 11.16 4.36
C ARG A 160 12.64 11.55 5.63
N GLY A 161 12.32 10.60 6.50
CA GLY A 161 11.55 10.83 7.73
C GLY A 161 10.10 11.25 7.51
N LEU A 162 9.54 11.02 6.30
CA LEU A 162 8.13 11.31 5.99
C LEU A 162 7.19 10.23 6.54
N ILE A 163 7.71 9.02 6.76
CA ILE A 163 7.13 8.03 7.66
C ILE A 163 8.17 7.60 8.69
N ALA A 164 7.73 7.47 9.94
CA ALA A 164 8.57 7.11 11.07
C ALA A 164 8.79 5.60 11.18
N ASP A 165 7.95 4.80 10.53
CA ASP A 165 7.83 3.37 10.75
C ASP A 165 7.01 2.68 9.64
N HIS A 166 7.24 1.39 9.46
CA HIS A 166 6.53 0.55 8.48
C HIS A 166 6.16 -0.80 9.10
N VAL A 167 4.87 -1.02 9.28
CA VAL A 167 4.29 -2.24 9.81
C VAL A 167 3.54 -2.97 8.70
N THR A 168 3.55 -4.29 8.71
CA THR A 168 2.72 -5.10 7.81
C THR A 168 1.63 -5.83 8.60
N ALA A 169 0.44 -5.99 8.03
CA ALA A 169 -0.69 -6.63 8.70
C ALA A 169 -1.25 -7.81 7.92
N GLY A 170 -1.73 -8.84 8.64
CA GLY A 170 -2.27 -10.04 8.02
C GLY A 170 -1.19 -10.84 7.33
N GLN A 171 -1.39 -11.11 6.04
CA GLN A 171 -0.46 -11.91 5.22
C GLN A 171 0.55 -11.08 4.43
N SER A 172 0.44 -9.76 4.48
CA SER A 172 1.53 -8.88 4.02
C SER A 172 2.70 -9.00 4.99
N TYR A 173 3.94 -8.95 4.50
CA TYR A 173 5.16 -9.16 5.28
C TYR A 173 6.31 -8.30 4.74
N GLY A 174 7.43 -8.28 5.46
CA GLY A 174 8.63 -7.53 5.09
C GLY A 174 8.58 -6.07 5.54
N GLY A 175 7.97 -5.81 6.69
CA GLY A 175 8.02 -4.52 7.39
C GLY A 175 9.02 -4.53 8.54
N GLU A 176 9.20 -3.37 9.18
CA GLU A 176 9.98 -3.22 10.42
C GLU A 176 9.24 -3.80 11.63
N GLY A 177 7.91 -3.89 11.55
CA GLY A 177 7.06 -4.60 12.50
C GLY A 177 6.01 -5.45 11.78
N GLU A 178 5.66 -6.58 12.40
CA GLU A 178 4.77 -7.57 11.80
C GLU A 178 3.54 -7.75 12.72
N ALA A 179 2.35 -7.47 12.20
CA ALA A 179 1.09 -7.70 12.89
C ALA A 179 0.32 -8.87 12.27
N ILE A 180 -0.32 -9.67 13.11
CA ILE A 180 -1.24 -10.76 12.71
C ILE A 180 -2.50 -10.17 12.09
N THR A 181 -2.99 -9.04 12.61
CA THR A 181 -4.24 -8.42 12.15
C THR A 181 -4.10 -6.93 11.90
N LEU A 182 -4.97 -6.39 11.05
CA LEU A 182 -5.01 -4.95 10.80
C LEU A 182 -5.50 -4.15 12.01
N VAL A 183 -6.45 -4.70 12.78
CA VAL A 183 -6.92 -4.10 14.04
C VAL A 183 -5.77 -4.05 15.06
N GLY A 184 -5.02 -5.15 15.21
CA GLY A 184 -3.84 -5.21 16.07
C GLY A 184 -2.76 -4.21 15.67
N ALA A 185 -2.48 -4.08 14.37
CA ALA A 185 -1.52 -3.10 13.85
C ALA A 185 -1.91 -1.66 14.20
N LEU A 186 -3.18 -1.29 14.03
CA LEU A 186 -3.67 0.06 14.33
C LEU A 186 -3.74 0.34 15.84
N HIS A 187 -4.05 -0.69 16.64
CA HIS A 187 -4.04 -0.58 18.09
C HIS A 187 -2.62 -0.33 18.60
N ALA A 188 -1.64 -1.12 18.16
CA ALA A 188 -0.21 -0.92 18.47
C ALA A 188 0.32 0.43 17.95
N ALA A 189 -0.12 0.87 16.76
CA ALA A 189 0.25 2.17 16.18
C ALA A 189 -0.13 3.34 17.13
N ALA A 190 -1.35 3.30 17.67
CA ALA A 190 -1.88 4.31 18.60
C ALA A 190 -1.41 4.13 20.05
N GLY A 191 -0.90 2.94 20.39
CA GLY A 191 -0.36 2.54 21.69
C GLY A 191 1.17 2.53 21.70
N ALA A 192 1.77 1.34 21.83
CA ALA A 192 3.21 1.17 22.06
C ALA A 192 4.14 1.77 20.99
N ARG A 193 3.69 1.92 19.73
CA ARG A 193 4.51 2.55 18.67
C ARG A 193 4.53 4.07 18.75
N GLY A 194 3.59 4.67 19.47
CA GLY A 194 3.52 6.11 19.73
C GLY A 194 3.33 6.96 18.47
N TRP A 195 2.68 6.44 17.42
CA TRP A 195 2.43 7.21 16.20
C TRP A 195 1.37 8.27 16.44
N ASP A 196 1.49 9.42 15.77
CA ASP A 196 0.50 10.50 15.79
C ASP A 196 -0.57 10.34 14.73
N GLY A 197 -0.31 9.55 13.70
CA GLY A 197 -1.24 9.21 12.64
C GLY A 197 -0.78 7.97 11.89
N ALA A 198 -1.71 7.30 11.23
CA ALA A 198 -1.43 6.10 10.45
C ALA A 198 -1.90 6.27 9.00
N ILE A 199 -1.05 5.87 8.06
CA ILE A 199 -1.45 5.64 6.67
C ILE A 199 -1.59 4.13 6.52
N VAL A 200 -2.72 3.65 5.99
CA VAL A 200 -3.00 2.23 5.83
C VAL A 200 -3.36 1.97 4.38
N GLY A 201 -2.71 1.00 3.75
CA GLY A 201 -2.97 0.74 2.34
C GLY A 201 -2.34 -0.54 1.83
N PRO A 202 -2.65 -0.92 0.59
CA PRO A 202 -2.02 -2.08 -0.02
C PRO A 202 -0.52 -1.87 -0.23
N GLY A 203 0.24 -2.96 -0.15
CA GLY A 203 1.61 -3.02 -0.66
C GLY A 203 1.67 -2.97 -2.19
N PRO A 204 2.88 -3.06 -2.77
CA PRO A 204 3.06 -3.18 -4.22
C PRO A 204 2.38 -4.44 -4.79
N GLY A 205 2.13 -4.42 -6.11
CA GLY A 205 1.58 -5.59 -6.81
C GLY A 205 0.06 -5.72 -6.68
N ILE A 206 -0.66 -4.60 -6.76
CA ILE A 206 -2.12 -4.61 -6.73
C ILE A 206 -2.70 -5.39 -7.92
N LEU A 207 -3.73 -6.20 -7.66
CA LEU A 207 -4.46 -6.96 -8.66
C LEU A 207 -5.83 -6.35 -8.95
N GLY A 208 -6.37 -6.65 -10.14
CA GLY A 208 -7.74 -6.33 -10.52
C GLY A 208 -8.22 -7.29 -11.60
N SER A 209 -9.41 -7.85 -11.41
CA SER A 209 -10.05 -8.77 -12.36
C SER A 209 -11.15 -8.12 -13.20
N GLU A 210 -11.20 -6.79 -13.23
CA GLU A 210 -12.27 -6.00 -13.86
C GLU A 210 -13.69 -6.31 -13.35
N THR A 211 -13.79 -6.88 -12.16
CA THR A 211 -15.05 -7.11 -11.45
C THR A 211 -15.25 -6.07 -10.35
N ARG A 212 -16.49 -5.93 -9.89
CA ARG A 212 -16.89 -4.88 -8.92
C ARG A 212 -16.07 -4.89 -7.62
N TYR A 213 -15.70 -6.07 -7.14
CA TYR A 213 -15.00 -6.25 -5.86
C TYR A 213 -13.69 -7.05 -5.99
N GLY A 214 -13.39 -7.64 -7.15
CA GLY A 214 -12.17 -8.41 -7.39
C GLY A 214 -10.98 -7.51 -7.69
N HIS A 215 -10.68 -6.57 -6.80
CA HIS A 215 -9.53 -5.68 -6.91
C HIS A 215 -8.89 -5.40 -5.55
N GLY A 216 -7.57 -5.21 -5.52
CA GLY A 216 -6.84 -4.98 -4.27
C GLY A 216 -7.21 -3.68 -3.56
N GLY A 217 -7.85 -2.73 -4.24
CA GLY A 217 -8.32 -1.48 -3.64
C GLY A 217 -9.41 -1.66 -2.59
N MET A 218 -10.01 -2.85 -2.49
CA MET A 218 -10.95 -3.18 -1.41
C MET A 218 -10.26 -3.21 -0.04
N ALA A 219 -8.94 -3.30 0.04
CA ALA A 219 -8.20 -3.20 1.30
C ALA A 219 -8.44 -1.87 2.04
N ALA A 220 -8.87 -0.81 1.34
CA ALA A 220 -9.30 0.43 1.98
C ALA A 220 -10.57 0.27 2.83
N LEU A 221 -11.47 -0.65 2.46
CA LEU A 221 -12.66 -0.99 3.25
C LEU A 221 -12.23 -1.62 4.59
N ASP A 222 -11.32 -2.61 4.54
CA ASP A 222 -10.80 -3.29 5.72
C ASP A 222 -10.10 -2.31 6.66
N ALA A 223 -9.27 -1.41 6.11
CA ALA A 223 -8.59 -0.37 6.85
C ALA A 223 -9.55 0.59 7.56
N ALA A 224 -10.57 1.05 6.83
CA ALA A 224 -11.56 1.96 7.38
C ALA A 224 -12.43 1.29 8.45
N HIS A 225 -12.89 0.05 8.25
CA HIS A 225 -13.63 -0.70 9.27
C HIS A 225 -12.77 -0.96 10.52
N ALA A 226 -11.49 -1.30 10.36
CA ALA A 226 -10.59 -1.49 11.50
C ALA A 226 -10.41 -0.19 12.30
N ALA A 227 -10.20 0.94 11.63
CA ALA A 227 -10.10 2.25 12.28
C ALA A 227 -11.40 2.61 13.02
N LEU A 228 -12.55 2.47 12.35
CA LEU A 228 -13.87 2.77 12.94
C LEU A 228 -14.18 1.88 14.15
N ALA A 229 -13.84 0.58 14.11
CA ALA A 229 -14.03 -0.35 15.22
C ALA A 229 -13.23 0.05 16.47
N LEU A 230 -12.01 0.57 16.28
CA LEU A 230 -11.17 1.10 17.34
C LEU A 230 -11.56 2.52 17.79
N GLY A 231 -12.53 3.16 17.12
CA GLY A 231 -12.94 4.54 17.39
C GLY A 231 -11.91 5.58 16.91
N LEU A 232 -11.05 5.21 15.96
CA LEU A 232 -10.06 6.11 15.36
C LEU A 232 -10.70 6.96 14.26
N PRO A 233 -10.43 8.28 14.21
CA PRO A 233 -10.88 9.13 13.11
C PRO A 233 -10.38 8.58 11.76
N CYS A 234 -11.32 8.30 10.85
CA CYS A 234 -11.00 7.66 9.58
C CYS A 234 -11.19 8.61 8.39
N ILE A 235 -10.18 8.62 7.52
CA ILE A 235 -10.11 9.35 6.27
C ILE A 235 -9.96 8.31 5.16
N VAL A 236 -10.77 8.36 4.12
CA VAL A 236 -10.56 7.56 2.90
C VAL A 236 -9.96 8.46 1.84
N SER A 237 -8.73 8.16 1.41
CA SER A 237 -8.11 8.82 0.26
C SER A 237 -8.84 8.41 -1.01
N PRO A 238 -9.55 9.31 -1.70
CA PRO A 238 -10.29 8.91 -2.89
C PRO A 238 -9.32 8.68 -4.05
N ARG A 239 -9.50 7.57 -4.77
CA ARG A 239 -8.90 7.37 -6.08
C ARG A 239 -9.70 8.16 -7.10
N MET A 240 -9.06 9.15 -7.68
CA MET A 240 -9.61 9.94 -8.76
C MET A 240 -8.64 9.96 -9.93
N SER A 241 -9.12 10.20 -11.14
CA SER A 241 -8.26 10.31 -12.31
C SER A 241 -8.94 11.08 -13.43
N ALA A 242 -8.16 11.90 -14.13
CA ALA A 242 -8.55 12.51 -15.39
C ALA A 242 -7.90 11.84 -16.61
N GLY A 243 -6.77 11.15 -16.40
CA GLY A 243 -5.97 10.53 -17.46
C GLY A 243 -6.16 9.02 -17.64
N ASP A 244 -6.97 8.34 -16.80
CA ASP A 244 -7.20 6.90 -16.94
C ASP A 244 -8.11 6.59 -18.14
N PRO A 245 -7.66 5.80 -19.14
CA PRO A 245 -8.45 5.56 -20.34
C PRO A 245 -9.72 4.70 -20.09
N ARG A 246 -9.86 4.12 -18.90
CA ARG A 246 -10.97 3.23 -18.56
C ARG A 246 -12.10 4.06 -17.93
N PRO A 247 -13.32 4.07 -18.49
CA PRO A 247 -14.42 4.92 -18.01
C PRO A 247 -14.74 4.78 -16.52
N ARG A 248 -14.65 3.57 -15.97
CA ARG A 248 -14.87 3.27 -14.54
C ARG A 248 -13.85 3.92 -13.57
N HIS A 249 -12.82 4.56 -14.09
CA HIS A 249 -11.77 5.24 -13.33
C HIS A 249 -11.71 6.74 -13.61
N LEU A 250 -12.46 7.25 -14.60
CA LEU A 250 -12.55 8.68 -14.91
C LEU A 250 -13.39 9.41 -13.84
N GLY A 251 -12.89 10.56 -13.37
CA GLY A 251 -13.47 11.30 -12.26
C GLY A 251 -13.23 10.56 -10.96
N LEU A 252 -14.32 10.12 -10.29
CA LEU A 252 -14.24 9.27 -9.11
C LEU A 252 -14.16 7.80 -9.54
N SER A 253 -13.10 7.10 -9.13
CA SER A 253 -12.94 5.70 -9.48
C SER A 253 -13.98 4.82 -8.80
N HIS A 254 -14.44 3.78 -9.51
CA HIS A 254 -15.32 2.76 -8.92
C HIS A 254 -14.71 2.05 -7.70
N HIS A 255 -13.38 1.93 -7.59
CA HIS A 255 -12.74 1.40 -6.38
C HIS A 255 -13.13 2.20 -5.13
N THR A 256 -13.16 3.53 -5.23
CA THR A 256 -13.56 4.39 -4.12
C THR A 256 -15.06 4.34 -3.93
N SER A 257 -15.86 4.40 -5.00
CA SER A 257 -17.31 4.29 -4.89
C SER A 257 -17.76 2.98 -4.21
N SER A 258 -17.17 1.83 -4.59
CA SER A 258 -17.45 0.53 -3.95
C SER A 258 -17.12 0.52 -2.46
N VAL A 259 -16.01 1.14 -2.05
CA VAL A 259 -15.63 1.24 -0.63
C VAL A 259 -16.65 2.10 0.12
N LEU A 260 -16.99 3.28 -0.41
CA LEU A 260 -17.94 4.19 0.25
C LEU A 260 -19.34 3.58 0.37
N GLU A 261 -19.79 2.82 -0.63
CA GLU A 261 -21.09 2.12 -0.59
C GLU A 261 -21.16 1.03 0.49
N LEU A 262 -20.04 0.37 0.79
CA LEU A 262 -19.97 -0.76 1.74
C LEU A 262 -19.57 -0.34 3.16
N LEU A 263 -19.15 0.91 3.37
CA LEU A 263 -18.80 1.40 4.69
C LEU A 263 -20.02 1.44 5.61
N LEU A 264 -19.85 0.91 6.83
CA LEU A 264 -20.91 0.84 7.84
C LEU A 264 -20.93 2.07 8.76
N GLY A 265 -19.90 2.91 8.70
CA GLY A 265 -19.77 4.14 9.48
C GLY A 265 -19.23 5.27 8.62
N GLY A 266 -19.55 6.50 9.02
CA GLY A 266 -19.15 7.70 8.31
C GLY A 266 -17.65 7.95 8.39
N VAL A 267 -17.05 8.27 7.24
CA VAL A 267 -15.64 8.68 7.12
C VAL A 267 -15.54 10.05 6.48
N GLU A 268 -14.37 10.67 6.60
CA GLU A 268 -14.04 11.82 5.76
C GLU A 268 -13.52 11.37 4.39
N VAL A 269 -13.91 12.09 3.33
CA VAL A 269 -13.39 11.93 1.97
C VAL A 269 -12.81 13.26 1.51
N PRO A 270 -11.49 13.49 1.68
CA PRO A 270 -10.82 14.71 1.24
C PRO A 270 -10.76 14.80 -0.28
N VAL A 271 -11.11 15.95 -0.83
CA VAL A 271 -11.02 16.27 -2.26
C VAL A 271 -10.19 17.54 -2.45
N PRO A 272 -9.48 17.69 -3.59
CA PRO A 272 -8.71 18.90 -3.84
C PRO A 272 -9.62 20.13 -3.98
N VAL A 273 -9.22 21.26 -3.39
CA VAL A 273 -9.81 22.57 -3.69
C VAL A 273 -9.77 22.81 -5.20
N GLY A 274 -10.86 23.32 -5.76
CA GLY A 274 -10.97 23.49 -7.21
C GLY A 274 -11.15 22.18 -7.97
N LEU A 275 -11.67 21.12 -7.34
CA LEU A 275 -11.91 19.81 -7.98
C LEU A 275 -12.50 19.90 -9.39
N ALA A 276 -13.46 20.81 -9.61
CA ALA A 276 -14.11 21.02 -10.91
C ALA A 276 -13.13 21.35 -12.04
N THR A 277 -12.00 22.03 -11.78
CA THR A 277 -11.01 22.35 -12.81
C THR A 277 -10.10 21.18 -13.16
N LEU A 278 -9.96 20.22 -12.24
CA LEU A 278 -9.20 18.99 -12.45
C LEU A 278 -10.08 17.83 -12.96
N TRP A 279 -11.40 18.02 -12.97
CA TRP A 279 -12.35 16.97 -13.30
C TRP A 279 -12.38 16.69 -14.79
N PRO A 280 -12.31 15.42 -15.23
CA PRO A 280 -12.31 15.10 -16.65
C PRO A 280 -13.65 15.38 -17.32
N GLU A 281 -13.57 15.83 -18.56
CA GLU A 281 -14.74 15.99 -19.43
C GLU A 281 -15.42 14.64 -19.65
N GLY A 282 -16.76 14.63 -19.62
CA GLY A 282 -17.54 13.40 -19.79
C GLY A 282 -17.69 12.51 -18.55
N ALA A 283 -17.07 12.84 -17.40
CA ALA A 283 -17.24 12.13 -16.13
C ALA A 283 -18.39 12.68 -15.25
N GLY A 284 -19.34 13.40 -15.85
CA GLY A 284 -20.44 14.07 -15.13
C GLY A 284 -19.98 15.26 -14.30
N ASP A 285 -20.87 15.76 -13.44
CA ASP A 285 -20.57 16.87 -12.53
C ASP A 285 -19.79 16.35 -11.30
N ALA A 286 -18.69 17.03 -10.97
CA ALA A 286 -17.82 16.63 -9.86
C ALA A 286 -18.56 16.68 -8.52
N THR A 287 -19.28 17.77 -8.25
CA THR A 287 -19.97 18.00 -6.98
C THR A 287 -21.08 16.97 -6.77
N ALA A 288 -21.90 16.74 -7.80
CA ALA A 288 -22.98 15.74 -7.77
C ALA A 288 -22.42 14.32 -7.61
N THR A 289 -21.32 13.98 -8.30
CA THR A 289 -20.66 12.67 -8.18
C THR A 289 -20.18 12.43 -6.75
N ILE A 290 -19.49 13.40 -6.14
CA ILE A 290 -18.99 13.27 -4.76
C ILE A 290 -20.14 13.26 -3.75
N ALA A 291 -21.16 14.10 -3.92
CA ALA A 291 -22.35 14.09 -3.07
C ALA A 291 -23.10 12.74 -3.14
N GLY A 292 -23.25 12.18 -4.33
CA GLY A 292 -23.86 10.87 -4.54
C GLY A 292 -23.06 9.73 -3.90
N ALA A 293 -21.73 9.74 -4.06
CA ALA A 293 -20.85 8.72 -3.49
C ALA A 293 -20.76 8.79 -1.96
N THR A 294 -20.88 9.99 -1.38
CA THR A 294 -20.85 10.16 0.09
C THR A 294 -22.20 9.82 0.73
N GLY A 295 -23.32 9.98 0.01
CA GLY A 295 -24.63 9.45 0.38
C GLY A 295 -25.18 9.92 1.73
N GLY A 296 -24.65 11.04 2.26
CA GLY A 296 -25.00 11.58 3.59
C GLY A 296 -24.37 10.85 4.78
N LEU A 297 -23.84 9.63 4.60
CA LEU A 297 -23.10 8.90 5.63
C LEU A 297 -21.67 9.45 5.77
N HIS A 298 -21.04 9.75 4.64
CA HIS A 298 -19.66 10.22 4.58
C HIS A 298 -19.60 11.75 4.44
N ARG A 299 -18.48 12.34 4.85
CA ARG A 299 -18.27 13.79 4.77
C ARG A 299 -17.19 14.12 3.74
N ALA A 300 -17.58 14.74 2.63
CA ALA A 300 -16.61 15.36 1.74
C ALA A 300 -15.97 16.58 2.42
N SER A 301 -14.67 16.80 2.20
CA SER A 301 -13.95 17.98 2.71
C SER A 301 -12.95 18.48 1.67
N GLU A 302 -12.78 19.79 1.54
CA GLU A 302 -11.86 20.37 0.57
C GLU A 302 -10.52 20.72 1.21
N HIS A 303 -9.42 20.33 0.55
CA HIS A 303 -8.06 20.63 1.01
C HIS A 303 -7.18 21.06 -0.16
N VAL A 304 -6.22 21.95 0.11
CA VAL A 304 -5.27 22.39 -0.92
C VAL A 304 -4.34 21.24 -1.29
N ALA A 305 -4.23 20.96 -2.59
CA ALA A 305 -3.28 19.99 -3.13
C ALA A 305 -2.12 20.74 -3.79
N GLU A 306 -0.94 20.76 -3.15
CA GLU A 306 0.27 21.42 -3.67
C GLU A 306 0.97 20.58 -4.75
N ILE A 307 0.32 20.39 -5.91
CA ILE A 307 0.79 19.49 -6.99
C ILE A 307 2.19 19.87 -7.48
N ASP A 308 2.44 21.16 -7.75
CA ASP A 308 3.73 21.62 -8.27
C ASP A 308 4.87 21.42 -7.26
N ALA A 309 4.61 21.68 -5.98
CA ALA A 309 5.59 21.48 -4.93
C ALA A 309 5.84 19.98 -4.68
N TYR A 310 4.81 19.12 -4.81
CA TYR A 310 4.98 17.67 -4.78
C TYR A 310 5.82 17.20 -5.98
N ALA A 311 5.56 17.71 -7.17
CA ALA A 311 6.34 17.38 -8.37
C ALA A 311 7.82 17.75 -8.21
N ALA A 312 8.13 18.86 -7.52
CA ALA A 312 9.49 19.28 -7.22
C ALA A 312 10.15 18.54 -6.05
N SER A 313 9.43 17.67 -5.32
CA SER A 313 9.94 17.01 -4.10
C SER A 313 10.96 15.90 -4.36
N GLY A 314 11.04 15.41 -5.61
CA GLY A 314 11.84 14.22 -5.96
C GLY A 314 11.28 12.91 -5.42
N LEU A 315 10.00 12.89 -5.03
CA LEU A 315 9.21 11.67 -4.77
C LEU A 315 8.56 11.17 -6.07
N PRO A 316 7.99 9.95 -6.10
CA PRO A 316 7.40 9.39 -7.32
C PRO A 316 6.27 10.26 -7.90
N THR A 317 6.45 10.70 -9.14
CA THR A 317 5.47 11.46 -9.93
C THR A 317 4.90 10.65 -11.10
N ARG A 318 5.17 9.35 -11.14
CA ARG A 318 4.71 8.45 -12.21
C ARG A 318 4.01 7.24 -11.64
N THR A 319 2.85 6.89 -12.19
CA THR A 319 2.02 5.78 -11.74
C THR A 319 1.21 5.19 -12.88
N MET A 320 1.09 3.86 -12.93
CA MET A 320 0.32 3.16 -13.97
C MET A 320 0.70 3.59 -15.42
N GLY A 321 1.97 3.93 -15.63
CA GLY A 321 2.51 4.39 -16.91
C GLY A 321 2.36 5.89 -17.21
N ARG A 322 1.59 6.63 -16.40
CA ARG A 322 1.27 8.05 -16.55
C ARG A 322 2.09 8.92 -15.61
N ASP A 323 2.59 10.05 -16.10
CA ASP A 323 3.25 11.07 -15.28
C ASP A 323 2.22 12.01 -14.64
N ILE A 324 2.64 12.78 -13.63
CA ILE A 324 1.79 13.75 -12.92
C ILE A 324 1.15 14.80 -13.84
N SER A 325 1.82 15.14 -14.94
CA SER A 325 1.29 16.02 -15.98
C SER A 325 0.16 15.38 -16.80
N ASP A 326 0.15 14.05 -16.92
CA ASP A 326 -0.86 13.31 -17.67
C ASP A 326 -2.14 13.08 -16.85
N ASP A 327 -2.01 13.08 -15.52
CA ASP A 327 -3.10 12.72 -14.61
C ASP A 327 -3.00 13.48 -13.27
N ALA A 328 -3.04 14.81 -13.33
CA ALA A 328 -2.89 15.66 -12.14
C ALA A 328 -3.90 15.34 -11.03
N LEU A 329 -5.14 14.99 -11.39
CA LEU A 329 -6.19 14.60 -10.43
C LEU A 329 -5.82 13.35 -9.61
N PHE A 330 -5.10 12.39 -10.21
CA PHE A 330 -4.62 11.21 -9.49
C PHE A 330 -3.70 11.55 -8.33
N PHE A 331 -2.88 12.59 -8.47
CA PHE A 331 -1.97 13.03 -7.42
C PHE A 331 -2.62 14.06 -6.49
N ALA A 332 -3.50 14.92 -7.01
CA ALA A 332 -4.20 15.93 -6.23
C ALA A 332 -5.07 15.32 -5.11
N ALA A 333 -5.77 14.23 -5.40
CA ALA A 333 -6.66 13.56 -4.45
C ALA A 333 -5.92 13.00 -3.21
N PRO A 334 -4.83 12.22 -3.32
CA PRO A 334 -4.05 11.83 -2.16
C PRO A 334 -3.29 12.98 -1.50
N LEU A 335 -2.88 14.04 -2.22
CA LEU A 335 -2.32 15.23 -1.59
C LEU A 335 -3.34 15.92 -0.66
N ALA A 336 -4.59 16.04 -1.11
CA ALA A 336 -5.68 16.55 -0.28
C ALA A 336 -5.91 15.67 0.97
N ALA A 337 -5.83 14.33 0.83
CA ALA A 337 -5.93 13.42 1.97
C ALA A 337 -4.75 13.54 2.96
N GLY A 338 -3.54 13.77 2.46
CA GLY A 338 -2.37 14.05 3.30
C GLY A 338 -2.49 15.38 4.04
N ALA A 339 -2.98 16.44 3.40
CA ALA A 339 -3.26 17.72 4.06
C ALA A 339 -4.32 17.56 5.16
N ALA A 340 -5.38 16.80 4.90
CA ALA A 340 -6.41 16.47 5.88
C ALA A 340 -5.87 15.67 7.07
N LEU A 341 -4.95 14.73 6.83
CA LEU A 341 -4.24 14.01 7.89
C LEU A 341 -3.39 14.96 8.72
N GLY A 342 -2.53 15.75 8.08
CA GLY A 342 -1.62 16.69 8.74
C GLY A 342 -2.35 17.71 9.61
N SER A 343 -3.52 18.19 9.19
CA SER A 343 -4.35 19.10 9.99
C SER A 343 -4.86 18.54 11.33
N ARG A 344 -4.73 17.23 11.54
CA ARG A 344 -5.17 16.50 12.75
C ARG A 344 -4.01 15.97 13.59
N LEU A 345 -2.78 16.10 13.11
CA LEU A 345 -1.60 15.73 13.86
C LEU A 345 -1.33 16.82 14.94
N PRO A 346 -0.68 16.45 16.06
CA PRO A 346 -0.32 17.39 17.12
C PRO A 346 0.68 18.45 16.67
#